data_AF-A0A8X6IPA3-F1
#
_entry.id   AF-A0A8X6IPA3-F1
#
_cell.length_a   1.000
_cell.length_b   1.000
_cell.length_c   1.000
_cell.angle_alpha   90.00
_cell.angle_beta   90.00
_cell.angle_gamma   90.00
#
_symmetry.space_group_name_H-M   'P 1'
#
loop_
_entity.id
_entity.type
_entity.pdbx_description
1 polymer ?
#
loop_
_entity_poly.entity_id
_entity_poly.type
_entity_poly.pdbx_seq_one_letter_code
_entity_poly.pdbx_strand_id
1 'polypeptide(L)'
;MAEAMLLLLALISSAAALPLNNGFDPMQNPDLFGGDMLGVDPNDKNVIPGFQRRWPGGVVAYEIDSSLQQHTAKIMEAMKDYEDKTCVLFKKRTLERDYIRIFSGQGCYSNVGMIGGQQPVSLGPGCIFKGTIVHELGHAIGFYHEQNRSDRDDYLIIYWDNIRKGLEDQFTKLERYQNTLLDTFDYNSVMLYGNTAFSKDNKSTTMEAKTGVRLYETYDKPGLSASDVKRVRKMYWCDEEWRKKQKP
;
A
#
# COMPACT_ATOMS: atom_id res chain seq x y z
N MET A 1 -20.81 -61.66 30.65
CA MET A 1 -19.35 -61.64 30.84
C MET A 1 -18.75 -60.95 29.63
N ALA A 2 -18.39 -59.68 29.75
CA ALA A 2 -17.31 -58.99 29.03
C ALA A 2 -17.41 -57.50 29.38
N GLU A 3 -16.48 -57.06 30.21
CA GLU A 3 -16.30 -55.69 30.67
C GLU A 3 -15.73 -54.81 29.54
N ALA A 4 -16.27 -53.60 29.37
CA ALA A 4 -15.68 -52.59 28.50
C ALA A 4 -14.80 -51.66 29.35
N MET A 5 -13.49 -51.86 29.26
CA MET A 5 -12.48 -51.07 29.98
C MET A 5 -12.14 -49.79 29.21
N LEU A 6 -12.18 -48.68 29.95
CA LEU A 6 -11.89 -47.31 29.55
C LEU A 6 -10.40 -47.13 29.22
N LEU A 7 -10.06 -46.51 28.08
CA LEU A 7 -8.72 -46.00 27.77
C LEU A 7 -8.84 -44.57 27.23
N LEU A 8 -8.77 -43.60 28.13
CA LEU A 8 -8.61 -42.19 27.82
C LEU A 8 -7.13 -41.92 27.53
N LEU A 9 -6.76 -41.83 26.25
CA LEU A 9 -5.49 -41.28 25.81
C LEU A 9 -5.64 -39.76 25.69
N ALA A 10 -5.14 -39.02 26.68
CA ALA A 10 -5.00 -37.58 26.60
C ALA A 10 -3.83 -37.23 25.66
N LEU A 11 -4.14 -36.86 24.42
CA LEU A 11 -3.18 -36.25 23.51
C LEU A 11 -2.94 -34.81 23.95
N ILE A 12 -1.87 -34.60 24.72
CA ILE A 12 -1.31 -33.25 24.94
C ILE A 12 -0.62 -32.86 23.64
N SER A 13 -1.35 -32.16 22.78
CA SER A 13 -0.76 -31.45 21.65
C SER A 13 0.07 -30.29 22.20
N SER A 14 1.35 -30.54 22.45
CA SER A 14 2.34 -29.47 22.56
C SER A 14 2.62 -28.98 21.13
N ALA A 15 1.80 -28.03 20.66
CA ALA A 15 2.15 -27.24 19.50
C ALA A 15 3.33 -26.35 19.90
N ALA A 16 4.54 -26.87 19.78
CA ALA A 16 5.72 -26.03 19.65
C ALA A 16 5.47 -25.12 18.44
N ALA A 17 5.38 -23.82 18.69
CA ALA A 17 5.29 -22.83 17.63
C ALA A 17 6.56 -22.93 16.77
N LEU A 18 6.45 -23.65 15.65
CA LEU A 18 7.46 -23.61 14.61
C LEU A 18 7.54 -22.17 14.09
N PRO A 19 8.75 -21.64 13.84
CA PRO A 19 8.88 -20.29 13.32
C PRO A 19 8.25 -20.26 11.92
N LEU A 20 7.22 -19.43 11.74
CA LEU A 20 6.59 -19.18 10.45
C LEU A 20 7.57 -18.43 9.54
N ASN A 21 8.47 -19.15 8.89
CA ASN A 21 9.23 -18.67 7.76
C ASN A 21 8.50 -19.09 6.46
N ASN A 22 7.35 -18.49 6.22
CA ASN A 22 6.41 -18.88 5.15
C ASN A 22 6.35 -17.88 3.98
N GLY A 23 7.40 -17.10 3.71
CA GLY A 23 7.42 -16.23 2.52
C GLY A 23 6.21 -15.27 2.41
N PHE A 24 5.62 -14.92 3.56
CA PHE A 24 4.45 -14.06 3.64
C PHE A 24 4.93 -12.62 3.76
N ASP A 25 4.98 -11.94 2.62
CA ASP A 25 5.13 -10.49 2.58
C ASP A 25 3.76 -9.86 2.84
N PRO A 26 3.56 -9.07 3.91
CA PRO A 26 2.27 -8.52 4.26
C PRO A 26 1.73 -7.51 3.23
N MET A 27 2.57 -7.02 2.31
CA MET A 27 2.14 -6.20 1.16
C MET A 27 1.51 -7.02 0.03
N GLN A 28 1.71 -8.34 0.02
CA GLN A 28 1.39 -9.19 -1.13
C GLN A 28 0.15 -10.07 -0.85
N ASN A 29 -1.01 -9.45 -0.64
CA ASN A 29 -2.28 -10.13 -0.36
C ASN A 29 -2.92 -10.61 -1.68
N PRO A 30 -3.01 -11.93 -1.94
CA PRO A 30 -3.44 -12.46 -3.23
C PRO A 30 -4.83 -12.04 -3.71
N ASP A 31 -5.74 -11.77 -2.78
CA ASP A 31 -7.14 -11.45 -3.08
C ASP A 31 -7.38 -9.94 -3.34
N LEU A 32 -6.32 -9.12 -3.29
CA LEU A 32 -6.37 -7.68 -3.52
C LEU A 32 -5.66 -7.32 -4.82
N PHE A 33 -6.14 -6.27 -5.51
CA PHE A 33 -5.48 -5.78 -6.72
C PHE A 33 -4.11 -5.19 -6.39
N GLY A 34 -3.08 -5.53 -7.16
CA GLY A 34 -1.69 -5.15 -6.86
C GLY A 34 -1.13 -5.72 -5.55
N GLY A 35 -1.89 -6.54 -4.83
CA GLY A 35 -1.55 -7.13 -3.54
C GLY A 35 -2.08 -6.36 -2.34
N ASP A 36 -2.46 -5.10 -2.47
CA ASP A 36 -2.73 -4.21 -1.34
C ASP A 36 -3.81 -3.14 -1.64
N MET A 37 -4.41 -3.16 -2.84
CA MET A 37 -5.48 -2.22 -3.20
C MET A 37 -6.86 -2.86 -3.08
N LEU A 38 -7.62 -2.41 -2.08
CA LEU A 38 -8.96 -2.89 -1.79
C LEU A 38 -10.01 -2.25 -2.72
N GLY A 39 -10.92 -3.08 -3.24
CA GLY A 39 -12.09 -2.63 -3.99
C GLY A 39 -11.78 -2.12 -5.42
N VAL A 40 -10.62 -2.48 -5.96
CA VAL A 40 -10.26 -2.21 -7.36
C VAL A 40 -10.54 -3.46 -8.19
N ASP A 41 -11.44 -3.33 -9.17
CA ASP A 41 -11.63 -4.33 -10.23
C ASP A 41 -10.95 -3.80 -11.50
N PRO A 42 -9.88 -4.45 -12.03
CA PRO A 42 -9.19 -3.97 -13.23
C PRO A 42 -10.09 -3.89 -14.47
N ASN A 43 -11.17 -4.67 -14.52
CA ASN A 43 -12.14 -4.67 -15.61
C ASN A 43 -13.23 -3.60 -15.45
N ASP A 44 -13.31 -2.96 -14.28
CA ASP A 44 -14.22 -1.84 -14.07
C ASP A 44 -13.69 -0.62 -14.84
N LYS A 45 -14.54 -0.08 -15.70
CA LYS A 45 -14.23 1.14 -16.47
C LYS A 45 -14.15 2.38 -15.56
N ASN A 46 -14.52 2.27 -14.28
CA ASN A 46 -14.49 3.33 -13.26
C ASN A 46 -13.24 3.32 -12.36
N VAL A 47 -12.18 2.58 -12.71
CA VAL A 47 -10.86 2.55 -12.02
C VAL A 47 -10.11 3.90 -12.04
N ILE A 48 -10.72 4.97 -12.55
CA ILE A 48 -10.13 6.30 -12.57
C ILE A 48 -10.07 6.89 -11.15
N PRO A 49 -8.92 7.40 -10.66
CA PRO A 49 -8.90 8.45 -9.65
C PRO A 49 -9.31 9.76 -10.37
N GLY A 50 -10.57 9.81 -10.81
CA GLY A 50 -11.19 11.04 -11.25
C GLY A 50 -11.24 12.01 -10.07
N PHE A 51 -11.50 13.30 -10.33
CA PHE A 51 -11.65 14.33 -9.28
C PHE A 51 -12.50 13.85 -8.08
N GLN A 52 -13.49 12.99 -8.33
CA GLN A 52 -14.44 12.50 -7.32
C GLN A 52 -13.85 11.57 -6.26
N ARG A 53 -12.68 10.94 -6.51
CA ARG A 53 -11.99 10.08 -5.52
C ARG A 53 -10.88 10.81 -4.76
N ARG A 54 -10.75 12.13 -4.94
CA ARG A 54 -9.80 12.95 -4.17
C ARG A 54 -10.45 13.41 -2.88
N TRP A 55 -9.66 13.50 -1.82
CA TRP A 55 -10.13 14.07 -0.55
C TRP A 55 -10.44 15.56 -0.71
N PRO A 56 -11.63 16.04 -0.33
CA PRO A 56 -11.98 17.46 -0.43
C PRO A 56 -10.94 18.35 0.26
N GLY A 57 -10.40 19.32 -0.49
CA GLY A 57 -9.37 20.24 0.01
C GLY A 57 -8.03 19.57 0.37
N GLY A 58 -7.80 18.31 0.00
CA GLY A 58 -6.61 17.57 0.41
C GLY A 58 -6.60 17.19 1.90
N VAL A 59 -7.74 17.22 2.59
CA VAL A 59 -7.83 16.90 4.01
C VAL A 59 -8.33 15.47 4.19
N VAL A 60 -7.46 14.60 4.68
CA VAL A 60 -7.78 13.21 5.03
C VAL A 60 -8.15 13.16 6.51
N ALA A 61 -9.43 12.99 6.81
CA ALA A 61 -9.84 12.72 8.19
C ALA A 61 -9.41 11.29 8.58
N TYR A 62 -8.86 11.10 9.78
CA TYR A 62 -8.35 9.80 10.21
C TYR A 62 -8.73 9.44 11.65
N GLU A 63 -8.84 8.15 11.90
CA GLU A 63 -8.92 7.55 13.22
C GLU A 63 -7.85 6.45 13.32
N ILE A 64 -7.10 6.44 14.43
CA ILE A 64 -6.17 5.34 14.74
C ILE A 64 -6.86 4.44 15.76
N ASP A 65 -7.11 3.20 15.37
CA ASP A 65 -7.71 2.19 16.22
C ASP A 65 -6.81 1.84 17.41
N SER A 66 -7.40 1.42 18.52
CA SER A 66 -6.67 1.05 19.74
C SER A 66 -5.66 -0.09 19.51
N SER A 67 -5.90 -0.96 18.52
CA SER A 67 -4.95 -2.00 18.11
C SER A 67 -3.58 -1.47 17.68
N LEU A 68 -3.48 -0.20 17.27
CA LEU A 68 -2.24 0.44 16.84
C LEU A 68 -1.76 1.55 17.80
N GLN A 69 -2.31 1.62 19.02
CA GLN A 69 -1.97 2.67 19.98
C GLN A 69 -0.46 2.79 20.22
N GLN A 70 0.24 1.65 20.34
CA GLN A 70 1.70 1.60 20.54
C GLN A 70 2.52 2.07 19.32
N HIS A 71 1.91 2.12 18.14
CA HIS A 71 2.55 2.51 16.88
C HIS A 71 2.16 3.91 16.40
N THR A 72 1.35 4.64 17.19
CA THR A 72 0.87 5.99 16.86
C THR A 72 1.99 6.93 16.41
N ALA A 73 3.13 6.95 17.12
CA ALA A 73 4.25 7.85 16.76
C ALA A 73 4.79 7.59 15.35
N LYS A 74 4.87 6.32 14.92
CA LYS A 74 5.35 5.94 13.58
C LYS A 74 4.33 6.27 12.49
N ILE A 75 3.04 6.12 12.79
CA ILE A 75 1.95 6.52 11.89
C ILE A 75 1.94 8.04 11.70
N MET A 76 2.08 8.80 12.80
CA MET A 76 2.18 10.26 12.75
C MET A 76 3.43 10.73 12.00
N GLU A 77 4.55 10.02 12.12
CA GLU A 77 5.77 10.30 11.34
C GLU A 77 5.53 10.13 9.82
N ALA A 78 4.79 9.10 9.42
CA ALA A 78 4.44 8.87 8.01
C ALA A 78 3.44 9.92 7.48
N MET A 79 2.44 10.30 8.27
CA MET A 79 1.52 11.40 7.94
C MET A 79 2.27 12.72 7.75
N LYS A 80 3.20 13.03 8.67
CA LYS A 80 4.03 14.22 8.60
C LYS A 80 4.90 14.29 7.34
N ASP A 81 5.31 13.13 6.80
CA ASP A 81 6.07 13.07 5.54
C ASP A 81 5.28 13.68 4.36
N TYR A 82 3.95 13.49 4.33
CA TYR A 82 3.06 14.15 3.37
C TYR A 82 2.83 15.62 3.72
N GLU A 83 2.56 15.94 4.97
CA GLU A 83 2.21 17.31 5.41
C GLU A 83 3.35 18.31 5.21
N ASP A 84 4.59 17.88 5.46
CA ASP A 84 5.78 18.73 5.30
C ASP A 84 6.12 18.97 3.82
N LYS A 85 5.76 18.01 2.95
CA LYS A 85 6.16 18.03 1.55
C LYS A 85 5.03 18.41 0.62
N THR A 86 3.77 18.36 1.03
CA THR A 86 2.59 18.53 0.15
C THR A 86 1.47 19.28 0.86
N CYS A 87 0.44 19.68 0.11
CA CYS A 87 -0.76 20.30 0.70
C CYS A 87 -1.78 19.29 1.24
N VAL A 88 -1.48 17.99 1.24
CA VAL A 88 -2.32 17.01 1.90
C VAL A 88 -2.14 17.12 3.42
N LEU A 89 -3.25 17.13 4.15
CA LEU A 89 -3.28 17.26 5.60
C LEU A 89 -4.02 16.08 6.23
N PHE A 90 -3.50 15.58 7.35
CA PHE A 90 -4.16 14.54 8.14
C PHE A 90 -4.83 15.19 9.35
N LYS A 91 -6.16 15.11 9.39
CA LYS A 91 -6.95 15.65 10.49
C LYS A 91 -7.51 14.52 11.34
N LYS A 92 -7.23 14.52 12.65
CA LYS A 92 -7.89 13.57 13.54
C LYS A 92 -9.41 13.79 13.46
N ARG A 93 -10.13 12.72 13.13
CA ARG A 93 -11.57 12.74 12.93
C ARG A 93 -12.30 13.21 14.18
N THR A 94 -13.36 13.98 13.96
CA THR A 94 -14.40 14.27 14.96
C THR A 94 -15.76 13.85 14.43
N LEU A 95 -16.31 14.57 13.47
CA LEU A 95 -17.67 14.38 12.93
C LEU A 95 -17.68 14.07 11.42
N GLU A 96 -16.51 14.02 10.78
CA GLU A 96 -16.40 13.73 9.35
C GLU A 96 -17.01 12.37 9.05
N ARG A 97 -17.92 12.35 8.07
CA ARG A 97 -18.55 11.13 7.55
C ARG A 97 -17.55 10.27 6.79
N ASP A 98 -16.72 10.92 5.98
CA ASP A 98 -15.75 10.28 5.09
C ASP A 98 -14.37 10.37 5.78
N TYR A 99 -13.74 9.23 6.07
CA TYR A 99 -12.47 9.16 6.82
C TYR A 99 -11.79 7.80 6.68
N ILE A 100 -10.48 7.76 6.94
CA ILE A 100 -9.73 6.50 7.05
C ILE A 100 -9.70 5.99 8.49
N ARG A 101 -9.95 4.70 8.69
CA ARG A 101 -9.70 4.00 9.96
C ARG A 101 -8.44 3.15 9.82
N ILE A 102 -7.38 3.56 10.52
CA ILE A 102 -6.09 2.90 10.52
C ILE A 102 -6.06 1.87 11.66
N PHE A 103 -5.91 0.59 11.33
CA PHE A 103 -6.03 -0.51 12.31
C PHE A 103 -5.11 -1.68 11.99
N SER A 104 -4.87 -2.57 12.96
CA SER A 104 -4.08 -3.78 12.76
C SER A 104 -4.93 -4.92 12.20
N GLY A 105 -4.98 -5.04 10.87
CA GLY A 105 -5.62 -6.16 10.16
C GLY A 105 -4.64 -7.29 9.79
N GLN A 106 -5.02 -8.09 8.78
CA GLN A 106 -4.13 -9.05 8.13
C GLN A 106 -3.51 -8.40 6.90
N GLY A 107 -2.19 -8.30 6.86
CA GLY A 107 -1.46 -7.61 5.79
C GLY A 107 -1.56 -6.08 5.83
N CYS A 108 -0.94 -5.46 4.84
CA CYS A 108 -0.95 -4.02 4.58
C CYS A 108 -1.86 -3.78 3.36
N TYR A 109 -2.85 -2.90 3.51
CA TYR A 109 -3.72 -2.55 2.38
C TYR A 109 -4.53 -1.27 2.62
N SER A 110 -4.99 -0.67 1.53
CA SER A 110 -5.94 0.45 1.54
C SER A 110 -6.79 0.49 0.28
N ASN A 111 -7.87 1.28 0.31
CA ASN A 111 -8.55 1.68 -0.92
C ASN A 111 -7.76 2.77 -1.66
N VAL A 112 -7.96 2.86 -2.98
CA VAL A 112 -7.36 3.94 -3.78
C VAL A 112 -8.28 5.16 -3.83
N GLY A 113 -7.88 6.22 -3.11
CA GLY A 113 -8.63 7.47 -2.98
C GLY A 113 -9.75 7.42 -1.92
N MET A 114 -10.55 8.48 -1.85
CA MET A 114 -11.73 8.56 -1.01
C MET A 114 -12.90 7.80 -1.64
N ILE A 115 -13.37 6.74 -0.97
CA ILE A 115 -14.51 5.93 -1.43
C ILE A 115 -15.85 6.35 -0.79
N GLY A 116 -15.79 7.23 0.21
CA GLY A 116 -16.93 7.66 1.03
C GLY A 116 -17.16 6.76 2.25
N GLY A 117 -17.70 7.35 3.32
CA GLY A 117 -17.86 6.67 4.62
C GLY A 117 -16.53 6.36 5.32
N GLN A 118 -16.59 5.45 6.28
CA GLN A 118 -15.38 4.88 6.89
C GLN A 118 -14.71 3.92 5.90
N GLN A 119 -13.44 4.16 5.56
CA GLN A 119 -12.65 3.21 4.76
C GLN A 119 -11.42 2.70 5.53
N PRO A 120 -11.05 1.42 5.37
CA PRO A 120 -9.94 0.82 6.10
C PRO A 120 -8.56 1.22 5.54
N VAL A 121 -7.60 1.33 6.45
CA VAL A 121 -6.16 1.24 6.17
C VAL A 121 -5.60 0.19 7.13
N SER A 122 -5.26 -0.99 6.62
CA SER A 122 -4.70 -2.07 7.43
C SER A 122 -3.19 -1.91 7.56
N LEU A 123 -2.70 -1.90 8.79
CA LEU A 123 -1.27 -1.98 9.12
C LEU A 123 -1.07 -3.17 10.08
N GLY A 124 -1.16 -4.38 9.53
CA GLY A 124 -0.97 -5.61 10.29
C GLY A 124 0.48 -5.88 10.72
N PRO A 125 0.75 -7.07 11.31
CA PRO A 125 2.10 -7.52 11.60
C PRO A 125 3.01 -7.44 10.36
N GLY A 126 4.16 -6.80 10.50
CA GLY A 126 5.10 -6.57 9.39
C GLY A 126 4.86 -5.29 8.58
N CYS A 127 3.83 -4.49 8.88
CA CYS A 127 3.53 -3.23 8.17
C CYS A 127 4.09 -1.97 8.84
N ILE A 128 4.67 -2.07 10.05
CA ILE A 128 5.07 -0.91 10.87
C ILE A 128 6.47 -0.39 10.48
N PHE A 129 6.65 -0.17 9.18
CA PHE A 129 7.81 0.52 8.61
C PHE A 129 7.36 1.84 8.01
N LYS A 130 8.19 2.89 8.12
CA LYS A 130 7.80 4.22 7.64
C LYS A 130 7.42 4.20 6.15
N GLY A 131 8.22 3.56 5.30
CA GLY A 131 7.95 3.43 3.87
C GLY A 131 6.62 2.73 3.58
N THR A 132 6.35 1.62 4.25
CA THR A 132 5.07 0.90 4.16
C THR A 132 3.88 1.75 4.59
N ILE A 133 3.95 2.45 5.71
CA ILE A 133 2.83 3.31 6.13
C ILE A 133 2.62 4.46 5.13
N VAL A 134 3.70 5.08 4.65
CA VAL A 134 3.62 6.12 3.61
C VAL A 134 2.99 5.58 2.32
N HIS A 135 3.27 4.33 1.96
CA HIS A 135 2.68 3.64 0.81
C HIS A 135 1.16 3.47 0.94
N GLU A 136 0.70 2.91 2.07
CA GLU A 136 -0.73 2.71 2.32
C GLU A 136 -1.50 4.03 2.40
N LEU A 137 -0.90 5.05 3.00
CA LEU A 137 -1.44 6.41 2.96
C LEU A 137 -1.47 6.96 1.52
N GLY A 138 -0.51 6.59 0.67
CA GLY A 138 -0.47 6.95 -0.75
C GLY A 138 -1.64 6.37 -1.53
N HIS A 139 -1.99 5.11 -1.27
CA HIS A 139 -3.22 4.51 -1.79
C HIS A 139 -4.44 5.30 -1.33
N ALA A 140 -4.60 5.52 -0.02
CA ALA A 140 -5.73 6.29 0.51
C ALA A 140 -5.84 7.70 -0.10
N ILE A 141 -4.71 8.34 -0.41
CA ILE A 141 -4.63 9.66 -1.05
C ILE A 141 -5.04 9.62 -2.53
N GLY A 142 -4.88 8.48 -3.20
CA GLY A 142 -5.36 8.25 -4.58
C GLY A 142 -4.34 7.70 -5.57
N PHE A 143 -3.20 7.17 -5.11
CA PHE A 143 -2.18 6.62 -5.99
C PHE A 143 -2.31 5.10 -6.16
N TYR A 144 -2.20 4.64 -7.39
CA TYR A 144 -1.93 3.24 -7.71
C TYR A 144 -0.42 3.02 -7.72
N HIS A 145 0.00 1.76 -7.83
CA HIS A 145 1.43 1.47 -7.94
C HIS A 145 2.07 2.00 -9.22
N GLU A 146 3.35 2.30 -9.12
CA GLU A 146 4.17 2.79 -10.23
C GLU A 146 4.37 1.67 -11.29
N GLN A 147 4.49 0.40 -10.89
CA GLN A 147 4.61 -0.72 -11.83
C GLN A 147 3.33 -1.06 -12.60
N ASN A 148 2.17 -0.54 -12.18
CA ASN A 148 0.91 -0.69 -12.91
C ASN A 148 0.66 0.46 -13.90
N ARG A 149 1.60 1.41 -14.08
CA ARG A 149 1.44 2.48 -15.07
C ARG A 149 1.26 1.94 -16.49
N SER A 150 0.52 2.68 -17.31
CA SER A 150 0.24 2.32 -18.70
C SER A 150 1.51 2.33 -19.59
N ASP A 151 2.51 3.14 -19.20
CA ASP A 151 3.82 3.30 -19.85
C ASP A 151 4.94 2.45 -19.19
N ARG A 152 4.63 1.62 -18.19
CA ARG A 152 5.66 0.94 -17.38
C ARG A 152 6.62 0.05 -18.19
N ASP A 153 6.17 -0.51 -19.32
CA ASP A 153 7.00 -1.35 -20.19
C ASP A 153 8.14 -0.57 -20.87
N ASP A 154 8.09 0.77 -20.88
CA ASP A 154 9.21 1.59 -21.36
C ASP A 154 10.36 1.64 -20.34
N TYR A 155 10.09 1.29 -19.07
CA TYR A 155 10.99 1.48 -17.93
C TYR A 155 11.38 0.18 -17.23
N LEU A 156 10.52 -0.83 -17.29
CA LEU A 156 10.65 -2.09 -16.57
C LEU A 156 10.66 -3.29 -17.51
N ILE A 157 11.32 -4.35 -17.07
CA ILE A 157 11.19 -5.70 -17.62
C ILE A 157 10.48 -6.55 -16.56
N ILE A 158 9.43 -7.28 -16.95
CA ILE A 158 8.71 -8.22 -16.09
C ILE A 158 9.07 -9.64 -16.48
N TYR A 159 9.56 -10.42 -15.51
CA TYR A 159 9.90 -11.81 -15.65
C TYR A 159 8.73 -12.69 -15.22
N TRP A 160 7.77 -12.86 -16.12
CA TRP A 160 6.51 -13.58 -15.85
C TRP A 160 6.73 -15.00 -15.30
N ASP A 161 7.73 -15.73 -15.81
CA ASP A 161 8.06 -17.09 -15.36
C ASP A 161 8.58 -17.15 -13.91
N ASN A 162 8.97 -16.01 -13.33
CA ASN A 162 9.43 -15.91 -11.96
C ASN A 162 8.33 -15.54 -10.96
N ILE A 163 7.13 -15.17 -11.45
CA ILE A 163 5.99 -14.82 -10.61
C ILE A 163 5.33 -16.10 -10.07
N ARG A 164 4.82 -16.04 -8.83
CA ARG A 164 3.97 -17.08 -8.24
C ARG A 164 2.78 -17.33 -9.15
N LYS A 165 2.58 -18.59 -9.53
CA LYS A 165 1.47 -19.00 -10.39
C LYS A 165 0.13 -18.51 -9.83
N GLY A 166 -0.65 -17.83 -10.65
CA GLY A 166 -1.94 -17.25 -10.30
C GLY A 166 -1.90 -15.82 -9.75
N LEU A 167 -0.70 -15.23 -9.58
CA LEU A 167 -0.49 -13.84 -9.13
C LEU A 167 0.12 -12.96 -10.23
N GLU A 168 0.05 -13.39 -11.49
CA GLU A 168 0.51 -12.61 -12.63
C GLU A 168 -0.33 -11.32 -12.79
N ASP A 169 -1.60 -11.37 -12.41
CA ASP A 169 -2.55 -10.25 -12.46
C ASP A 169 -2.11 -9.04 -11.60
N GLN A 170 -1.27 -9.26 -10.59
CA GLN A 170 -0.69 -8.20 -9.74
C GLN A 170 0.22 -7.24 -10.51
N PHE A 171 0.72 -7.67 -11.68
CA PHE A 171 1.52 -6.85 -12.60
C PHE A 171 0.72 -6.30 -13.78
N THR A 172 -0.62 -6.43 -13.76
CA THR A 172 -1.49 -5.90 -14.81
C THR A 172 -1.34 -4.39 -14.91
N LYS A 173 -1.18 -3.88 -16.13
CA LYS A 173 -1.12 -2.44 -16.36
C LYS A 173 -2.53 -1.86 -16.28
N LEU A 174 -2.63 -0.68 -15.69
CA LEU A 174 -3.79 0.19 -15.84
C LEU A 174 -3.85 0.69 -17.28
N GLU A 175 -5.06 0.76 -17.82
CA GLU A 175 -5.33 1.36 -19.11
C GLU A 175 -5.01 2.86 -19.11
N ARG A 176 -4.73 3.41 -20.30
CA ARG A 176 -4.36 4.84 -20.44
C ARG A 176 -5.41 5.81 -19.90
N TYR A 177 -6.68 5.42 -19.89
CA TYR A 177 -7.76 6.24 -19.33
C TYR A 177 -7.95 6.05 -17.82
N GLN A 178 -7.40 4.97 -17.24
CA GLN A 178 -7.50 4.66 -15.81
C GLN A 178 -6.42 5.37 -14.98
N ASN A 179 -5.33 5.83 -15.61
CA ASN A 179 -4.27 6.58 -14.93
C ASN A 179 -3.98 7.94 -15.59
N THR A 180 -3.53 8.89 -14.77
CA THR A 180 -2.93 10.14 -15.26
C THR A 180 -1.45 10.11 -14.93
N LEU A 181 -0.61 10.20 -15.97
CA LEU A 181 0.85 10.23 -15.81
C LEU A 181 1.27 11.63 -15.35
N LEU A 182 1.20 11.85 -14.03
CA LEU A 182 1.47 13.16 -13.42
C LEU A 182 2.97 13.51 -13.40
N ASP A 183 3.86 12.55 -13.62
CA ASP A 183 5.29 12.77 -13.82
C ASP A 183 5.94 11.62 -14.59
N THR A 184 7.23 11.75 -14.92
CA THR A 184 8.06 10.65 -15.45
C THR A 184 8.09 9.47 -14.47
N PHE A 185 8.35 8.27 -14.99
CA PHE A 185 8.48 7.07 -14.17
C PHE A 185 9.55 7.26 -13.09
N ASP A 186 9.26 6.83 -11.87
CA ASP A 186 10.18 6.98 -10.74
C ASP A 186 10.53 5.64 -10.07
N TYR A 187 11.76 5.19 -10.30
CA TYR A 187 12.32 3.98 -9.70
C TYR A 187 12.44 4.04 -8.17
N ASN A 188 12.42 5.23 -7.57
CA ASN A 188 12.47 5.43 -6.13
C ASN A 188 11.10 5.73 -5.52
N SER A 189 10.03 5.68 -6.31
CA SER A 189 8.68 5.94 -5.81
C SER A 189 8.36 5.00 -4.65
N VAL A 190 7.74 5.56 -3.60
CA VAL A 190 7.21 4.74 -2.51
C VAL A 190 6.16 3.76 -3.01
N MET A 191 5.49 4.07 -4.13
CA MET A 191 4.47 3.25 -4.79
C MET A 191 5.04 2.21 -5.77
N LEU A 192 6.37 2.03 -5.85
CA LEU A 192 7.00 1.00 -6.70
C LEU A 192 7.48 -0.18 -5.87
N TYR A 193 7.00 -1.37 -6.18
CA TYR A 193 7.49 -2.61 -5.56
C TYR A 193 8.95 -2.95 -5.87
N GLY A 194 9.57 -3.76 -5.01
CA GLY A 194 10.95 -4.19 -5.18
C GLY A 194 11.13 -5.30 -6.23
N ASN A 195 12.38 -5.66 -6.49
CA ASN A 195 12.75 -6.61 -7.53
C ASN A 195 12.15 -8.02 -7.36
N THR A 196 11.76 -8.39 -6.13
CA THR A 196 11.31 -9.75 -5.77
C THR A 196 9.82 -9.86 -5.47
N ALA A 197 9.04 -8.81 -5.73
CA ALA A 197 7.60 -8.82 -5.47
C ALA A 197 6.91 -9.99 -6.19
N PHE A 198 6.09 -10.73 -5.46
CA PHE A 198 5.39 -11.95 -5.92
C PHE A 198 6.27 -13.05 -6.50
N SER A 199 7.55 -13.08 -6.14
CA SER A 199 8.47 -14.12 -6.58
C SER A 199 8.04 -15.52 -6.14
N LYS A 200 8.11 -16.49 -7.06
CA LYS A 200 7.73 -17.90 -6.82
C LYS A 200 8.51 -18.60 -5.71
N ASP A 201 9.68 -18.09 -5.38
CA ASP A 201 10.60 -18.66 -4.37
C ASP A 201 11.14 -17.60 -3.39
N ASN A 202 10.55 -16.39 -3.40
CA ASN A 202 10.99 -15.22 -2.62
C ASN A 202 12.45 -14.79 -2.88
N LYS A 203 13.03 -15.16 -4.04
CA LYS A 203 14.42 -14.86 -4.40
C LYS A 203 14.58 -14.44 -5.86
N SER A 204 13.85 -15.09 -6.75
CA SER A 204 13.85 -14.83 -8.18
C SER A 204 13.36 -13.41 -8.45
N THR A 205 14.08 -12.68 -9.29
CA THR A 205 13.66 -11.33 -9.72
C THR A 205 12.44 -11.45 -10.62
N THR A 206 11.36 -10.76 -10.25
CA THR A 206 10.10 -10.69 -11.03
C THR A 206 10.02 -9.42 -11.86
N MET A 207 10.73 -8.38 -11.45
CA MET A 207 10.76 -7.09 -12.13
C MET A 207 12.13 -6.43 -11.99
N GLU A 208 12.60 -5.79 -13.06
CA GLU A 208 13.84 -5.02 -13.05
C GLU A 208 13.70 -3.69 -13.81
N ALA A 209 14.52 -2.71 -13.43
CA ALA A 209 14.66 -1.48 -14.20
C ALA A 209 15.51 -1.73 -15.45
N LYS A 210 15.05 -1.27 -16.61
CA LYS A 210 15.84 -1.30 -17.86
C LYS A 210 17.15 -0.52 -17.76
N THR A 211 17.24 0.42 -16.82
CA THR A 211 18.45 1.20 -16.52
C THR A 211 19.44 0.46 -15.63
N GLY A 212 19.08 -0.71 -15.08
CA GLY A 212 19.90 -1.47 -14.13
C GLY A 212 19.85 -0.97 -12.68
N VAL A 213 19.04 0.05 -12.37
CA VAL A 213 18.86 0.53 -11.00
C VAL A 213 18.12 -0.53 -10.17
N ARG A 214 18.59 -0.74 -8.94
CA ARG A 214 17.93 -1.64 -7.97
C ARG A 214 16.57 -1.07 -7.54
N LEU A 215 15.56 -1.93 -7.54
CA LEU A 215 14.23 -1.62 -7.03
C LEU A 215 14.13 -2.11 -5.59
N TYR A 216 14.13 -1.17 -4.64
CA TYR A 216 14.01 -1.48 -3.21
C TYR A 216 12.57 -1.83 -2.82
N GLU A 217 12.42 -2.75 -1.87
CA GLU A 217 11.12 -3.09 -1.28
C GLU A 217 10.55 -1.89 -0.51
N THR A 218 9.22 -1.81 -0.42
CA THR A 218 8.51 -0.65 0.16
C THR A 218 8.95 -0.34 1.60
N TYR A 219 9.20 -1.36 2.42
CA TYR A 219 9.64 -1.19 3.81
C TYR A 219 11.05 -0.58 3.94
N ASP A 220 11.90 -0.71 2.91
CA ASP A 220 13.25 -0.13 2.87
C ASP A 220 13.27 1.32 2.37
N LYS A 221 12.14 1.84 1.88
CA LYS A 221 12.07 3.21 1.35
C LYS A 221 11.89 4.23 2.50
N PRO A 222 12.54 5.39 2.44
CA PRO A 222 12.52 6.37 3.54
C PRO A 222 11.22 7.18 3.66
N GLY A 223 10.33 7.11 2.66
CA GLY A 223 9.12 7.92 2.54
C GLY A 223 8.92 8.39 1.10
N LEU A 224 8.23 9.51 0.91
CA LEU A 224 7.95 10.08 -0.41
C LEU A 224 9.23 10.46 -1.16
N SER A 225 9.33 10.03 -2.40
CA SER A 225 10.33 10.52 -3.35
C SER A 225 10.01 11.95 -3.80
N ALA A 226 10.97 12.59 -4.49
CA ALA A 226 10.72 13.89 -5.12
C ALA A 226 9.62 13.84 -6.20
N SER A 227 9.51 12.73 -6.93
CA SER A 227 8.44 12.52 -7.92
C SER A 227 7.10 12.33 -7.23
N ASP A 228 7.04 11.52 -6.17
CA ASP A 228 5.81 11.31 -5.40
C ASP A 228 5.25 12.64 -4.88
N VAL A 229 6.10 13.48 -4.29
CA VAL A 229 5.75 14.83 -3.83
C VAL A 229 5.19 15.68 -4.97
N LYS A 230 5.85 15.68 -6.13
CA LYS A 230 5.41 16.47 -7.29
C LYS A 230 4.08 15.97 -7.84
N ARG A 231 3.84 14.66 -7.85
CA ARG A 231 2.59 14.04 -8.28
C ARG A 231 1.45 14.38 -7.32
N VAL A 232 1.65 14.25 -6.01
CA VAL A 232 0.66 14.66 -5.00
C VAL A 232 0.32 16.14 -5.18
N ARG A 233 1.33 17.00 -5.33
CA ARG A 233 1.13 18.45 -5.51
C ARG A 233 0.34 18.80 -6.76
N LYS A 234 0.61 18.12 -7.88
CA LYS A 234 -0.17 18.28 -9.11
C LYS A 234 -1.61 17.76 -8.94
N MET A 235 -1.78 16.62 -8.26
CA MET A 235 -3.08 16.00 -8.05
C MET A 235 -4.00 16.84 -7.15
N TYR A 236 -3.46 17.49 -6.12
CA TYR A 236 -4.26 18.32 -5.21
C TYR A 236 -4.20 19.82 -5.51
N TRP A 237 -3.65 20.21 -6.67
CA TRP A 237 -3.41 21.61 -7.04
C TRP A 237 -2.82 22.44 -5.89
N CYS A 238 -1.75 21.94 -5.28
CA CYS A 238 -1.06 22.69 -4.24
C CYS A 238 -0.53 24.00 -4.85
N ASP A 239 -1.20 25.09 -4.56
CA ASP A 239 -0.92 26.41 -5.12
C ASP A 239 0.30 27.07 -4.46
N GLU A 240 0.69 28.24 -4.97
CA GLU A 240 1.76 29.03 -4.37
C GLU A 240 1.40 29.59 -2.99
N GLU A 241 0.11 29.70 -2.64
CA GLU A 241 -0.31 30.15 -1.30
C GLU A 241 0.00 29.10 -0.22
N TRP A 242 -0.14 27.80 -0.52
CA TRP A 242 0.36 26.74 0.35
C TRP A 242 1.86 26.87 0.60
N ARG A 243 2.67 27.19 -0.43
CA ARG A 243 4.13 27.40 -0.28
C ARG A 243 4.47 28.59 0.63
N LYS A 244 3.61 29.61 0.70
CA LYS A 244 3.82 30.80 1.54
C LYS A 244 3.54 30.55 3.03
N LYS A 245 2.63 29.62 3.36
CA LYS A 245 2.32 29.21 4.74
C LYS A 245 3.40 28.36 5.42
N GLN A 246 4.40 27.88 4.65
CA GLN A 246 5.47 26.98 5.11
C GLN A 246 6.81 27.71 5.36
N LYS A 247 6.89 29.02 5.14
CA LYS A 247 8.08 29.81 5.53
C LYS A 247 7.88 30.34 6.96
N PRO A 248 8.86 30.15 7.87
CA PRO A 248 8.79 30.69 9.23
C PRO A 248 8.68 32.22 9.24
#